data_AF-A0A3C1BAA4-F1
#
_entry.id   AF-A0A3C1BAA4-F1
#
_cell.length_a   1.000
_cell.length_b   1.000
_cell.length_c   1.000
_cell.angle_alpha   90.00
_cell.angle_beta   90.00
_cell.angle_gamma   90.00
#
_symmetry.space_group_name_H-M   'P 1'
#
loop_
_entity.id
_entity.type
_entity.pdbx_description
1 polymer ?
#
loop_
_entity_poly.entity_id
_entity_poly.type
_entity_poly.pdbx_seq_one_letter_code
_entity_poly.pdbx_strand_id
1 'polypeptide(L)'
;MDPSGEPRARAIWHKLNAWHRWFMDWRLDRGAVCVTHPWEAGRDNAPDWDGAMKAINADDVGDYTRRDTSHVDPAMRPTKYDYDRYLKLVQLGVSVNWDQSKLRDINPFRVADPTMTFTLLRAQRDMAAMGRRFGEGVSEIEGWIEILEAGAETLWNPEIAGYDSRDVHAGTFNGVLSNASALCWYAGLNDDRALPAIAGMLNATRYGLASYDPEGEEFEPLRYWRGPTWPIMSYLVGSGMEEQGVTDLGTRIRDDTARLMELNGFAEYYSPLDGTPAGGETFTWTAAVWLGWAGDNRENQLGDAGCRQSN
;
A
#
# COMPACT_ATOMS: atom_id res chain seq x y z
N MET A 1 -14.93 4.56 -16.49
CA MET A 1 -14.33 3.63 -17.48
C MET A 1 -14.58 4.14 -18.89
N ASP A 2 -13.50 4.44 -19.61
CA ASP A 2 -13.51 4.75 -21.04
C ASP A 2 -14.21 3.62 -21.82
N PRO A 3 -15.20 3.92 -22.69
CA PRO A 3 -15.91 2.91 -23.49
C PRO A 3 -15.00 1.96 -24.29
N SER A 4 -13.82 2.43 -24.70
CA SER A 4 -12.83 1.62 -25.44
C SER A 4 -12.18 0.52 -24.58
N GLY A 5 -12.16 0.66 -23.26
CA GLY A 5 -11.60 -0.30 -22.33
C GLY A 5 -12.55 -1.45 -21.95
N GLU A 6 -13.86 -1.25 -22.11
CA GLU A 6 -14.88 -2.18 -21.63
C GLU A 6 -14.77 -3.61 -22.19
N PRO A 7 -14.54 -3.84 -23.51
CA PRO A 7 -14.40 -5.20 -24.03
C PRO A 7 -13.24 -5.98 -23.39
N ARG A 8 -12.13 -5.30 -23.08
CA ARG A 8 -10.98 -5.92 -22.42
C ARG A 8 -11.29 -6.22 -20.95
N ALA A 9 -11.93 -5.29 -20.26
CA ALA A 9 -12.34 -5.47 -18.87
C ALA A 9 -13.32 -6.65 -18.71
N ARG A 10 -14.32 -6.77 -19.58
CA ARG A 10 -15.24 -7.92 -19.61
C ARG A 10 -14.49 -9.24 -19.84
N ALA A 11 -13.51 -9.27 -20.74
CA ALA A 11 -12.76 -10.49 -21.04
C ALA A 11 -11.94 -11.03 -19.85
N ILE A 12 -11.59 -10.18 -18.88
CA ILE A 12 -10.83 -10.57 -17.68
C ILE A 12 -11.66 -10.60 -16.39
N TRP A 13 -12.93 -10.18 -16.43
CA TRP A 13 -13.82 -10.07 -15.27
C TRP A 13 -13.80 -11.31 -14.37
N HIS A 14 -14.07 -12.50 -14.93
CA HIS A 14 -14.11 -13.73 -14.13
C HIS A 14 -12.75 -14.09 -13.51
N LYS A 15 -11.63 -13.74 -14.17
CA LYS A 15 -10.28 -13.95 -13.63
C LYS A 15 -9.99 -13.00 -12.47
N LEU A 16 -10.41 -11.73 -12.58
CA LEU A 16 -10.31 -10.76 -11.49
C LEU A 16 -11.18 -11.20 -10.30
N ASN A 17 -12.42 -11.63 -10.53
CA ASN A 17 -13.30 -12.09 -9.45
C ASN A 17 -12.74 -13.34 -8.76
N ALA A 18 -12.19 -14.30 -9.52
CA ALA A 18 -11.51 -15.47 -8.96
C ALA A 18 -10.27 -15.09 -8.13
N TRP A 19 -9.54 -14.05 -8.56
CA TRP A 19 -8.40 -13.54 -7.80
C TRP A 19 -8.83 -12.91 -6.46
N HIS A 20 -9.88 -12.10 -6.46
CA HIS A 20 -10.43 -11.52 -5.23
C HIS A 20 -10.92 -12.61 -4.27
N ARG A 21 -11.63 -13.63 -4.79
CA ARG A 21 -12.09 -14.78 -3.99
C ARG A 21 -10.94 -15.48 -3.26
N TRP A 22 -9.79 -15.66 -3.92
CA TRP A 22 -8.63 -16.29 -3.29
C TRP A 22 -8.15 -15.53 -2.04
N PHE A 23 -8.14 -14.19 -2.05
CA PHE A 23 -7.78 -13.43 -0.85
C PHE A 23 -8.78 -13.68 0.28
N MET A 24 -10.08 -13.69 -0.05
CA MET A 24 -11.15 -13.90 0.92
C MET A 24 -11.09 -15.31 1.53
N ASP A 25 -10.72 -16.33 0.73
CA ASP A 25 -10.61 -17.71 1.18
C ASP A 25 -9.37 -17.95 2.07
N TRP A 26 -8.24 -17.30 1.76
CA TRP A 26 -6.93 -17.71 2.31
C TRP A 26 -6.23 -16.68 3.19
N ARG A 27 -6.55 -15.38 3.03
CA ARG A 27 -5.71 -14.31 3.58
C ARG A 27 -6.35 -13.53 4.72
N LEU A 28 -7.54 -13.86 5.19
CA LEU A 28 -8.20 -13.05 6.23
C LEU A 28 -7.81 -13.43 7.67
N ASP A 29 -7.70 -12.43 8.53
CA ASP A 29 -7.73 -12.54 10.00
C ASP A 29 -8.72 -11.53 10.55
N ARG A 30 -9.78 -12.01 11.21
CA ARG A 30 -10.84 -11.14 11.76
C ARG A 30 -11.38 -10.14 10.71
N GLY A 31 -11.44 -10.55 9.45
CA GLY A 31 -11.87 -9.73 8.31
C GLY A 31 -10.78 -8.87 7.67
N ALA A 32 -9.62 -8.66 8.30
CA ALA A 32 -8.50 -7.90 7.72
C ALA A 32 -7.61 -8.81 6.84
N VAL A 33 -7.02 -8.26 5.78
CA VAL A 33 -6.13 -9.02 4.90
C VAL A 33 -4.75 -9.16 5.55
N CYS A 34 -4.24 -10.37 5.56
CA CYS A 34 -2.93 -10.72 6.08
C CYS A 34 -1.93 -10.99 4.97
N VAL A 35 -0.73 -10.44 5.18
CA VAL A 35 0.47 -10.87 4.49
C VAL A 35 1.14 -12.00 5.26
N THR A 36 1.71 -12.92 4.52
CA THR A 36 2.49 -14.08 4.98
C THR A 36 3.97 -13.96 4.58
N HIS A 37 4.32 -12.88 3.89
CA HIS A 37 5.67 -12.45 3.58
C HIS A 37 5.68 -10.92 3.43
N PRO A 38 6.68 -10.17 3.96
CA PRO A 38 6.75 -8.70 3.85
C PRO A 38 6.59 -8.15 2.42
N TRP A 39 7.25 -8.79 1.44
CA TRP A 39 7.11 -8.48 0.00
C TRP A 39 5.67 -8.46 -0.54
N GLU A 40 4.74 -9.18 0.08
CA GLU A 40 3.35 -9.20 -0.39
C GLU A 40 2.63 -7.87 -0.17
N ALA A 41 3.06 -7.08 0.82
CA ALA A 41 2.54 -5.72 1.05
C ALA A 41 3.14 -4.70 0.06
N GLY A 42 4.19 -5.07 -0.67
CA GLY A 42 4.99 -4.16 -1.48
C GLY A 42 5.81 -3.15 -0.64
N ARG A 43 5.95 -3.39 0.67
CA ARG A 43 6.63 -2.51 1.64
C ARG A 43 7.77 -3.23 2.38
N ASP A 44 8.70 -3.83 1.65
CA ASP A 44 9.54 -4.95 2.11
C ASP A 44 10.16 -4.82 3.52
N ASN A 45 10.78 -3.69 3.86
CA ASN A 45 11.47 -3.48 5.14
C ASN A 45 10.76 -2.46 6.03
N ALA A 46 9.46 -2.24 5.84
CA ALA A 46 8.71 -1.35 6.69
C ALA A 46 8.77 -1.81 8.17
N PRO A 47 8.80 -0.87 9.14
CA PRO A 47 8.86 -1.22 10.56
C PRO A 47 7.69 -2.10 11.03
N ASP A 48 6.57 -2.12 10.29
CA ASP A 48 5.41 -3.01 10.48
C ASP A 48 5.81 -4.49 10.67
N TRP A 49 6.92 -4.92 10.07
CA TRP A 49 7.30 -6.34 10.01
C TRP A 49 8.30 -6.74 11.10
N ASP A 50 8.98 -5.79 11.74
CA ASP A 50 10.13 -6.02 12.60
C ASP A 50 9.82 -6.94 13.78
N GLY A 51 8.64 -6.78 14.38
CA GLY A 51 8.15 -7.63 15.47
C GLY A 51 8.02 -9.08 15.02
N ALA A 52 7.21 -9.32 13.98
CA ALA A 52 6.95 -10.66 13.45
C ALA A 52 8.23 -11.33 12.90
N MET A 53 9.15 -10.56 12.31
CA MET A 53 10.41 -11.08 11.78
C MET A 53 11.31 -11.68 12.87
N LYS A 54 11.22 -11.22 14.13
CA LYS A 54 12.01 -11.79 15.25
C LYS A 54 11.67 -13.25 15.53
N ALA A 55 10.44 -13.69 15.25
CA ALA A 55 10.00 -15.07 15.45
C ALA A 55 10.55 -16.05 14.40
N ILE A 56 11.15 -15.55 13.32
CA ILE A 56 11.65 -16.38 12.21
C ILE A 56 13.08 -16.85 12.52
N ASN A 57 13.25 -18.16 12.68
CA ASN A 57 14.56 -18.79 12.67
C ASN A 57 15.02 -19.03 11.23
N ALA A 58 16.13 -18.39 10.85
CA ALA A 58 16.70 -18.44 9.50
C ALA A 58 18.15 -18.97 9.48
N ASP A 59 18.60 -19.66 10.53
CA ASP A 59 19.98 -20.15 10.66
C ASP A 59 20.33 -21.21 9.59
N ASP A 60 19.33 -21.85 8.99
CA ASP A 60 19.43 -22.92 8.00
C ASP A 60 19.16 -22.46 6.56
N VAL A 61 19.07 -21.14 6.31
CA VAL A 61 18.73 -20.61 4.97
C VAL A 61 19.78 -20.91 3.90
N GLY A 62 21.01 -21.20 4.31
CA GLY A 62 22.14 -21.50 3.43
C GLY A 62 22.74 -20.27 2.74
N ASP A 63 23.67 -20.51 1.83
CA ASP A 63 24.37 -19.45 1.10
C ASP A 63 23.59 -18.96 -0.11
N TYR A 64 23.58 -17.64 -0.31
CA TYR A 64 22.99 -17.00 -1.49
C TYR A 64 23.71 -15.68 -1.81
N THR A 65 23.55 -15.22 -3.05
CA THR A 65 24.09 -13.93 -3.50
C THR A 65 22.97 -12.97 -3.78
N ARG A 66 22.97 -11.84 -3.05
CA ARG A 66 22.04 -10.74 -3.30
C ARG A 66 22.38 -10.02 -4.60
N ARG A 67 21.37 -9.80 -5.44
CA ARG A 67 21.49 -9.08 -6.71
C ARG A 67 21.06 -7.63 -6.63
N ASP A 68 20.35 -7.24 -5.58
CA ASP A 68 19.83 -5.89 -5.45
C ASP A 68 20.89 -4.88 -4.96
N THR A 69 21.93 -5.35 -4.26
CA THR A 69 23.05 -4.51 -3.82
C THR A 69 24.08 -4.21 -4.91
N SER A 70 23.93 -4.76 -6.13
CA SER A 70 24.84 -4.44 -7.25
C SER A 70 24.48 -3.14 -7.97
N HIS A 71 23.31 -2.56 -7.68
CA HIS A 71 22.78 -1.39 -8.40
C HIS A 71 22.42 -0.20 -7.50
N VAL A 72 22.37 -0.40 -6.18
CA VAL A 72 21.96 0.62 -5.19
C VAL A 72 22.86 0.52 -3.96
N ASP A 73 23.14 1.66 -3.31
CA ASP A 73 23.89 1.70 -2.05
C ASP A 73 23.28 0.73 -1.00
N PRO A 74 24.06 -0.21 -0.44
CA PRO A 74 23.58 -1.14 0.57
C PRO A 74 22.93 -0.48 1.79
N ALA A 75 23.34 0.73 2.17
CA ALA A 75 22.74 1.45 3.30
C ALA A 75 21.27 1.84 3.02
N MET A 76 20.87 1.92 1.75
CA MET A 76 19.51 2.24 1.32
C MET A 76 18.64 0.99 1.10
N ARG A 77 19.13 -0.21 1.41
CA ARG A 77 18.45 -1.50 1.14
C ARG A 77 18.21 -2.31 2.44
N PRO A 78 17.33 -3.33 2.39
CA PRO A 78 17.20 -4.28 3.50
C PRO A 78 18.56 -4.93 3.83
N THR A 79 18.76 -5.35 5.08
CA THR A 79 19.98 -5.97 5.58
C THR A 79 20.09 -7.46 5.22
N LYS A 80 21.20 -8.10 5.60
CA LYS A 80 21.31 -9.57 5.56
C LYS A 80 20.33 -10.24 6.54
N TYR A 81 20.13 -9.66 7.73
CA TYR A 81 19.17 -10.17 8.72
C TYR A 81 17.76 -10.27 8.13
N ASP A 82 17.37 -9.27 7.34
CA ASP A 82 16.09 -9.22 6.65
C ASP A 82 16.02 -10.29 5.54
N TYR A 83 17.03 -10.34 4.68
CA TYR A 83 17.05 -11.30 3.55
C TYR A 83 17.11 -12.76 3.98
N ASP A 84 17.82 -13.10 5.05
CA ASP A 84 17.84 -14.47 5.60
C ASP A 84 16.42 -14.93 5.93
N ARG A 85 15.61 -14.03 6.50
CA ARG A 85 14.21 -14.30 6.86
C ARG A 85 13.28 -14.30 5.65
N TYR A 86 13.46 -13.39 4.70
CA TYR A 86 12.69 -13.42 3.45
C TYR A 86 12.87 -14.76 2.73
N LEU A 87 14.12 -15.21 2.58
CA LEU A 87 14.40 -16.49 1.95
C LEU A 87 13.90 -17.69 2.77
N LYS A 88 13.94 -17.61 4.11
CA LYS A 88 13.33 -18.63 4.96
C LYS A 88 11.83 -18.78 4.68
N LEU A 89 11.09 -17.67 4.56
CA LEU A 89 9.66 -17.70 4.24
C LEU A 89 9.39 -18.29 2.85
N VAL A 90 10.24 -18.00 1.86
CA VAL A 90 10.17 -18.65 0.53
C VAL A 90 10.42 -20.16 0.64
N GLN A 91 11.42 -20.60 1.41
CA GLN A 91 11.70 -22.02 1.63
C GLN A 91 10.53 -22.75 2.30
N LEU A 92 9.83 -22.11 3.25
CA LEU A 92 8.62 -22.66 3.84
C LEU A 92 7.53 -22.85 2.78
N GLY A 93 7.27 -21.84 1.95
CA GLY A 93 6.35 -21.94 0.82
C GLY A 93 6.66 -23.11 -0.11
N VAL A 94 7.94 -23.27 -0.49
CA VAL A 94 8.40 -24.39 -1.33
C VAL A 94 8.21 -25.74 -0.63
N SER A 95 8.50 -25.85 0.66
CA SER A 95 8.44 -27.11 1.41
C SER A 95 7.04 -27.74 1.45
N VAL A 96 6.00 -26.92 1.35
CA VAL A 96 4.59 -27.36 1.30
C VAL A 96 3.97 -27.23 -0.09
N ASN A 97 4.78 -27.00 -1.13
CA ASN A 97 4.34 -26.79 -2.51
C ASN A 97 3.28 -25.68 -2.63
N TRP A 98 3.45 -24.60 -1.86
CA TRP A 98 2.55 -23.43 -1.81
C TRP A 98 1.09 -23.74 -1.48
N ASP A 99 0.83 -24.88 -0.83
CA ASP A 99 -0.46 -25.24 -0.27
C ASP A 99 -0.84 -24.22 0.81
N GLN A 100 -1.89 -23.43 0.58
CA GLN A 100 -2.27 -22.31 1.44
C GLN A 100 -2.72 -22.76 2.83
N SER A 101 -3.36 -23.94 2.95
CA SER A 101 -3.77 -24.47 4.24
C SER A 101 -2.55 -24.83 5.07
N LYS A 102 -1.60 -25.57 4.47
CA LYS A 102 -0.37 -25.95 5.17
C LYS A 102 0.50 -24.76 5.48
N LEU A 103 0.60 -23.79 4.56
CA LEU A 103 1.38 -22.57 4.77
C LEU A 103 0.83 -21.79 5.97
N ARG A 104 -0.49 -21.69 6.12
CA ARG A 104 -1.12 -21.05 7.29
C ARG A 104 -0.70 -21.72 8.61
N ASP A 105 -0.54 -23.05 8.61
CA ASP A 105 -0.20 -23.80 9.81
C ASP A 105 1.29 -23.68 10.18
N ILE A 106 2.19 -23.54 9.21
CA ILE A 106 3.65 -23.55 9.44
C ILE A 106 4.33 -22.18 9.39
N ASN A 107 3.68 -21.16 8.82
CA ASN A 107 4.33 -19.88 8.58
C ASN A 107 4.41 -19.03 9.87
N PRO A 108 5.63 -18.75 10.38
CA PRO A 108 5.82 -17.94 11.58
C PRO A 108 5.54 -16.45 11.35
N PHE A 109 5.41 -16.01 10.10
CA PHE A 109 5.08 -14.63 9.74
C PHE A 109 3.65 -14.56 9.22
N ARG A 110 2.79 -13.86 9.97
CA ARG A 110 1.44 -13.55 9.52
C ARG A 110 0.97 -12.24 10.14
N VAL A 111 0.85 -11.20 9.32
CA VAL A 111 0.55 -9.85 9.79
C VAL A 111 -0.68 -9.33 9.06
N ALA A 112 -1.71 -8.95 9.81
CA ALA A 112 -2.86 -8.22 9.27
C ALA A 112 -2.42 -6.81 8.91
N ASP A 113 -2.57 -6.41 7.65
CA ASP A 113 -1.90 -5.25 7.06
C ASP A 113 -2.92 -4.22 6.52
N PRO A 114 -2.81 -2.94 6.93
CA PRO A 114 -3.60 -1.85 6.37
C PRO A 114 -3.45 -1.72 4.85
N THR A 115 -2.24 -1.85 4.27
CA THR A 115 -2.04 -1.67 2.82
C THR A 115 -2.88 -2.66 2.02
N MET A 116 -2.76 -3.94 2.30
CA MET A 116 -3.50 -4.98 1.59
C MET A 116 -5.00 -4.92 1.86
N THR A 117 -5.42 -4.61 3.09
CA THR A 117 -6.84 -4.51 3.44
C THR A 117 -7.53 -3.38 2.69
N PHE A 118 -6.96 -2.18 2.73
CA PHE A 118 -7.56 -1.00 2.09
C PHE A 118 -7.50 -1.07 0.55
N THR A 119 -6.41 -1.60 0.00
CA THR A 119 -6.28 -1.75 -1.46
C THR A 119 -7.28 -2.78 -1.99
N LEU A 120 -7.45 -3.92 -1.31
CA LEU A 120 -8.44 -4.92 -1.71
C LEU A 120 -9.88 -4.40 -1.54
N LEU A 121 -10.16 -3.63 -0.49
CA LEU A 121 -11.47 -2.99 -0.28
C LEU A 121 -11.81 -2.01 -1.41
N ARG A 122 -10.87 -1.12 -1.78
CA ARG A 122 -11.04 -0.26 -2.97
C ARG A 122 -11.30 -1.09 -4.22
N ALA A 123 -10.47 -2.09 -4.47
CA ALA A 123 -10.59 -2.94 -5.65
C ALA A 123 -11.93 -3.69 -5.70
N GLN A 124 -12.46 -4.13 -4.55
CA GLN A 124 -13.78 -4.80 -4.48
C GLN A 124 -14.93 -3.82 -4.76
N ARG A 125 -14.84 -2.58 -4.29
CA ARG A 125 -15.82 -1.52 -4.63
C ARG A 125 -15.80 -1.23 -6.14
N ASP A 126 -14.62 -1.14 -6.74
CA ASP A 126 -14.46 -0.98 -8.19
C ASP A 126 -14.98 -2.19 -8.96
N MET A 127 -14.73 -3.41 -8.48
CA MET A 127 -15.29 -4.64 -9.03
C MET A 127 -16.82 -4.66 -8.95
N ALA A 128 -17.42 -4.27 -7.82
CA ALA A 128 -18.87 -4.19 -7.70
C ALA A 128 -19.47 -3.18 -8.68
N ALA A 129 -18.87 -2.00 -8.84
CA ALA A 129 -19.29 -1.00 -9.82
C ALA A 129 -19.20 -1.54 -11.26
N MET A 130 -18.10 -2.22 -11.59
CA MET A 130 -17.87 -2.82 -12.90
C MET A 130 -18.85 -3.98 -13.17
N GLY A 131 -19.11 -4.85 -12.20
CA GLY A 131 -20.06 -5.94 -12.31
C GLY A 131 -21.49 -5.45 -12.59
N ARG A 132 -21.94 -4.42 -11.87
CA ARG A 132 -23.25 -3.77 -12.13
C ARG A 132 -23.33 -3.21 -13.55
N ARG A 133 -22.28 -2.53 -14.02
CA ARG A 133 -22.20 -2.04 -15.41
C ARG A 133 -22.23 -3.19 -16.42
N PHE A 134 -21.67 -4.33 -16.07
CA PHE A 134 -21.61 -5.49 -16.95
C PHE A 134 -22.89 -6.33 -16.98
N GLY A 135 -23.80 -6.15 -16.01
CA GLY A 135 -24.96 -7.01 -15.82
C GLY A 135 -24.61 -8.32 -15.09
N GLU A 136 -23.47 -8.35 -14.38
CA GLU A 136 -22.99 -9.49 -13.60
C GLU A 136 -23.56 -9.45 -12.18
N GLY A 137 -23.67 -10.61 -11.53
CA GLY A 137 -24.06 -10.70 -10.12
C GLY A 137 -22.95 -10.18 -9.20
N VAL A 138 -23.29 -9.30 -8.26
CA VAL A 138 -22.32 -8.63 -7.37
C VAL A 138 -22.50 -8.93 -5.88
N SER A 139 -23.49 -9.74 -5.49
CA SER A 139 -23.81 -9.98 -4.08
C SER A 139 -22.68 -10.63 -3.28
N GLU A 140 -21.87 -11.49 -3.92
CA GLU A 140 -20.69 -12.07 -3.29
C GLU A 140 -19.63 -10.99 -2.98
N ILE A 141 -19.40 -10.07 -3.93
CA ILE A 141 -18.46 -8.96 -3.78
C ILE A 141 -18.96 -7.97 -2.72
N GLU A 142 -20.27 -7.70 -2.67
CA GLU A 142 -20.88 -6.86 -1.63
C GLU A 142 -20.69 -7.46 -0.24
N GLY A 143 -20.86 -8.78 -0.08
CA GLY A 143 -20.55 -9.47 1.18
C GLY A 143 -19.05 -9.41 1.55
N TRP A 144 -18.16 -9.45 0.57
CA TRP A 144 -16.72 -9.28 0.82
C TRP A 144 -16.37 -7.87 1.29
N ILE A 145 -17.03 -6.84 0.72
CA ILE A 145 -16.87 -5.45 1.16
C ILE A 145 -17.24 -5.32 2.63
N GLU A 146 -18.40 -5.86 3.05
CA GLU A 146 -18.83 -5.83 4.46
C GLU A 146 -17.80 -6.50 5.39
N ILE A 147 -17.21 -7.63 4.97
CA ILE A 147 -16.18 -8.34 5.73
C ILE A 147 -14.91 -7.48 5.87
N LEU A 148 -14.46 -6.84 4.79
CA LEU A 148 -13.25 -6.01 4.80
C LEU A 148 -13.45 -4.70 5.57
N GLU A 149 -14.64 -4.10 5.54
CA GLU A 149 -14.99 -2.93 6.36
C GLU A 149 -14.94 -3.27 7.85
N ALA A 150 -15.53 -4.39 8.25
CA ALA A 150 -15.43 -4.89 9.62
C ALA A 150 -13.97 -5.23 9.99
N GLY A 151 -13.21 -5.78 9.04
CA GLY A 151 -11.78 -6.08 9.18
C GLY A 151 -10.92 -4.85 9.41
N ALA A 152 -11.16 -3.79 8.64
CA ALA A 152 -10.47 -2.51 8.76
C ALA A 152 -10.63 -1.91 10.16
N GLU A 153 -11.83 -1.98 10.76
CA GLU A 153 -12.03 -1.49 12.14
C GLU A 153 -11.14 -2.25 13.15
N THR A 154 -10.82 -3.52 12.90
CA THR A 154 -9.90 -4.27 13.78
C THR A 154 -8.45 -3.79 13.70
N LEU A 155 -8.10 -3.01 12.68
CA LEU A 155 -6.76 -2.46 12.49
C LEU A 155 -6.60 -1.08 13.16
N TRP A 156 -7.66 -0.51 13.74
CA TRP A 156 -7.56 0.75 14.47
C TRP A 156 -6.78 0.58 15.78
N ASN A 157 -5.61 1.23 15.87
CA ASN A 157 -4.81 1.28 17.09
C ASN A 157 -5.01 2.64 17.79
N PRO A 158 -5.65 2.67 18.97
CA PRO A 158 -5.88 3.91 19.70
C PRO A 158 -4.60 4.54 20.26
N GLU A 159 -3.52 3.78 20.46
CA GLU A 159 -2.28 4.30 21.04
C GLU A 159 -1.52 5.23 20.08
N ILE A 160 -1.58 4.93 18.78
CA ILE A 160 -1.00 5.76 17.73
C ILE A 160 -2.05 6.63 17.00
N ALA A 161 -3.32 6.54 17.41
CA ALA A 161 -4.47 7.17 16.75
C ALA A 161 -4.49 6.96 15.22
N GLY A 162 -4.27 5.71 14.79
CA GLY A 162 -4.14 5.37 13.38
C GLY A 162 -4.39 3.89 13.09
N TYR A 163 -4.53 3.56 11.81
CA TYR A 163 -4.60 2.17 11.36
C TYR A 163 -3.21 1.53 11.39
N ASP A 164 -3.07 0.45 12.14
CA ASP A 164 -1.81 -0.22 12.43
C ASP A 164 -1.86 -1.68 11.97
N SER A 165 -0.71 -2.20 11.64
CA SER A 165 -0.55 -3.63 11.38
C SER A 165 -0.60 -4.41 12.69
N ARG A 166 -1.10 -5.65 12.61
CA ARG A 166 -1.24 -6.54 13.77
C ARG A 166 -0.57 -7.87 13.48
N ASP A 167 0.40 -8.25 14.32
CA ASP A 167 0.92 -9.61 14.32
C ASP A 167 -0.20 -10.57 14.76
N VAL A 168 -0.59 -11.48 13.88
CA VAL A 168 -1.71 -12.39 14.14
C VAL A 168 -1.34 -13.43 15.20
N HIS A 169 -0.09 -13.86 15.25
CA HIS A 169 0.37 -14.88 16.19
C HIS A 169 0.52 -14.29 17.59
N ALA A 170 1.06 -13.07 17.70
CA ALA A 170 1.15 -12.37 18.98
C ALA A 170 -0.20 -11.78 19.43
N GLY A 171 -1.08 -11.45 18.48
CA GLY A 171 -2.38 -10.82 18.74
C GLY A 171 -2.29 -9.35 19.13
N THR A 172 -1.13 -8.71 18.94
CA THR A 172 -0.85 -7.32 19.33
C THR A 172 -0.53 -6.45 18.12
N PHE A 173 -0.84 -5.16 18.23
CA PHE A 173 -0.42 -4.17 17.25
C PHE A 173 1.10 -4.01 17.23
N ASN A 174 1.64 -3.60 16.08
CA ASN A 174 3.07 -3.36 15.90
C ASN A 174 3.51 -1.98 16.41
N GLY A 175 2.57 -1.06 16.64
CA GLY A 175 2.84 0.29 17.11
C GLY A 175 3.41 1.19 16.02
N VAL A 176 3.03 0.95 14.76
CA VAL A 176 3.65 1.59 13.59
C VAL A 176 2.63 2.48 12.88
N LEU A 177 2.86 3.81 12.97
CA LEU A 177 2.19 4.78 12.11
C LEU A 177 2.95 4.90 10.78
N SER A 178 2.26 4.71 9.66
CA SER A 178 2.88 4.72 8.33
C SER A 178 1.95 5.33 7.28
N ASN A 179 2.44 5.50 6.05
CA ASN A 179 1.58 5.93 4.94
C ASN A 179 0.48 4.91 4.60
N ALA A 180 0.60 3.66 5.04
CA ALA A 180 -0.46 2.66 4.93
C ALA A 180 -1.68 3.03 5.79
N SER A 181 -1.47 3.73 6.91
CA SER A 181 -2.53 4.21 7.78
C SER A 181 -3.45 5.22 7.10
N ALA A 182 -2.97 5.89 6.05
CA ALA A 182 -3.73 6.85 5.25
C ALA A 182 -4.49 6.22 4.06
N LEU A 183 -4.33 4.92 3.80
CA LEU A 183 -5.06 4.28 2.69
C LEU A 183 -6.56 4.07 2.98
N CYS A 184 -7.03 4.36 4.19
CA CYS A 184 -8.47 4.33 4.51
C CYS A 184 -9.28 5.27 3.60
N TRP A 185 -8.76 6.45 3.23
CA TRP A 185 -9.43 7.35 2.27
C TRP A 185 -9.45 6.77 0.86
N TYR A 186 -8.37 6.13 0.41
CA TYR A 186 -8.32 5.43 -0.87
C TYR A 186 -9.32 4.27 -0.95
N ALA A 187 -9.51 3.56 0.17
CA ALA A 187 -10.55 2.55 0.31
C ALA A 187 -11.96 3.13 0.33
N GLY A 188 -12.12 4.43 0.63
CA GLY A 188 -13.37 5.15 0.78
C GLY A 188 -14.03 4.99 2.16
N LEU A 189 -13.23 4.86 3.22
CA LEU A 189 -13.68 4.73 4.61
C LEU A 189 -13.71 6.06 5.38
N ASN A 190 -13.43 7.18 4.71
CA ASN A 190 -13.37 8.56 5.22
C ASN A 190 -13.40 8.72 6.76
N ASP A 191 -12.34 8.26 7.41
CA ASP A 191 -12.30 8.15 8.86
C ASP A 191 -11.51 9.32 9.46
N ASP A 192 -12.25 10.31 9.97
CA ASP A 192 -11.68 11.52 10.55
C ASP A 192 -10.79 11.24 11.77
N ARG A 193 -10.92 10.07 12.42
CA ARG A 193 -10.05 9.70 13.55
C ARG A 193 -8.57 9.67 13.15
N ALA A 194 -8.26 9.29 11.92
CA ALA A 194 -6.89 9.18 11.42
C ALA A 194 -6.28 10.54 11.00
N LEU A 195 -7.10 11.57 10.75
CA LEU A 195 -6.64 12.85 10.21
C LEU A 195 -5.54 13.52 11.05
N PRO A 196 -5.64 13.62 12.39
CA PRO A 196 -4.62 14.32 13.18
C PRO A 196 -3.23 13.68 13.06
N ALA A 197 -3.14 12.35 13.09
CA ALA A 197 -1.89 11.62 12.99
C ALA A 197 -1.25 11.79 11.60
N ILE A 198 -2.04 11.67 10.54
CA ILE A 198 -1.55 11.83 9.16
C ILE A 198 -1.17 13.28 8.86
N ALA A 199 -1.92 14.26 9.36
CA ALA A 199 -1.54 15.67 9.27
C ALA A 199 -0.21 15.94 10.03
N GLY A 200 0.01 15.28 11.17
CA GLY A 200 1.27 15.29 11.90
C GLY A 200 2.44 14.84 11.04
N MET A 201 2.35 13.65 10.42
CA MET A 201 3.38 13.13 9.52
C MET A 201 3.70 14.08 8.36
N LEU A 202 2.66 14.67 7.75
CA LEU A 202 2.83 15.67 6.70
C LEU A 202 3.58 16.90 7.25
N ASN A 203 3.18 17.43 8.40
CA ASN A 203 3.79 18.63 8.98
C ASN A 203 5.24 18.42 9.45
N ALA A 204 5.62 17.20 9.82
CA ALA A 204 6.98 16.86 10.22
C ALA A 204 7.96 16.74 9.04
N THR A 205 7.48 16.82 7.80
CA THR A 205 8.28 16.68 6.59
C THR A 205 8.12 17.85 5.63
N ARG A 206 9.13 18.08 4.79
CA ARG A 206 9.09 19.10 3.74
C ARG A 206 8.30 18.60 2.52
N TYR A 207 8.42 17.30 2.22
CA TYR A 207 7.79 16.65 1.09
C TYR A 207 7.04 15.40 1.57
N GLY A 208 5.75 15.54 1.84
CA GLY A 208 4.90 14.44 2.28
C GLY A 208 4.49 13.52 1.12
N LEU A 209 4.01 12.30 1.36
CA LEU A 209 3.83 11.61 2.64
C LEU A 209 4.95 10.57 2.85
N ALA A 210 5.68 10.68 3.96
CA ALA A 210 6.72 9.74 4.36
C ALA A 210 6.17 8.31 4.58
N SER A 211 6.98 7.28 4.29
CA SER A 211 6.57 5.87 4.46
C SER A 211 6.43 5.42 5.91
N TYR A 212 7.11 6.09 6.83
CA TYR A 212 7.05 5.85 8.27
C TYR A 212 6.94 7.19 8.99
N ASP A 213 6.44 7.19 10.23
CA ASP A 213 6.35 8.39 11.06
C ASP A 213 7.71 9.11 11.17
N PRO A 214 7.82 10.36 10.69
CA PRO A 214 9.06 11.14 10.79
C PRO A 214 9.51 11.43 12.21
N GLU A 215 8.61 11.34 13.20
CA GLU A 215 8.94 11.51 14.62
C GLU A 215 9.24 10.16 15.33
N GLY A 216 9.09 9.03 14.63
CA GLY A 216 9.36 7.70 15.16
C GLY A 216 10.87 7.39 15.27
N GLU A 217 11.24 6.58 16.25
CA GLU A 217 12.65 6.25 16.56
C GLU A 217 13.39 5.55 15.39
N GLU A 218 12.65 4.84 14.55
CA GLU A 218 13.20 4.05 13.44
C GLU A 218 13.19 4.79 12.09
N PHE A 219 12.93 6.10 12.09
CA PHE A 219 12.85 6.89 10.87
C PHE A 219 14.22 7.07 10.21
N GLU A 220 14.31 6.60 8.97
CA GLU A 220 15.51 6.66 8.14
C GLU A 220 15.15 7.27 6.77
N PRO A 221 15.47 8.55 6.50
CA PRO A 221 14.89 9.31 5.39
C PRO A 221 15.26 8.79 3.99
N LEU A 222 16.25 7.90 3.87
CA LEU A 222 16.69 7.34 2.60
C LEU A 222 16.64 5.80 2.55
N ARG A 223 16.15 5.14 3.60
CA ARG A 223 16.17 3.67 3.68
C ARG A 223 14.83 3.05 3.32
N TYR A 224 14.61 2.93 2.01
CA TYR A 224 13.53 2.13 1.42
C TYR A 224 12.14 2.42 2.01
N TRP A 225 11.51 1.52 2.77
CA TRP A 225 10.18 1.73 3.38
C TRP A 225 10.21 2.22 4.84
N ARG A 226 11.36 2.76 5.30
CA ARG A 226 11.57 3.24 6.68
C ARG A 226 11.56 4.76 6.83
N GLY A 227 10.98 5.50 5.88
CA GLY A 227 10.98 6.96 5.92
C GLY A 227 10.77 7.67 4.59
N PRO A 228 11.38 7.23 3.47
CA PRO A 228 11.23 7.90 2.18
C PRO A 228 9.77 8.13 1.76
N THR A 229 9.53 9.19 0.98
CA THR A 229 8.27 9.43 0.28
C THR A 229 8.25 8.63 -1.02
N TRP A 230 7.16 7.90 -1.23
CA TRP A 230 6.94 7.01 -2.37
C TRP A 230 5.84 7.55 -3.27
N PRO A 231 6.15 7.96 -4.52
CA PRO A 231 5.16 8.52 -5.43
C PRO A 231 3.89 7.69 -5.60
N ILE A 232 4.02 6.36 -5.66
CA ILE A 232 2.87 5.47 -5.81
C ILE A 232 1.93 5.53 -4.58
N MET A 233 2.48 5.59 -3.37
CA MET A 233 1.68 5.73 -2.15
C MET A 233 1.07 7.12 -2.04
N SER A 234 1.85 8.16 -2.39
CA SER A 234 1.33 9.53 -2.48
C SER A 234 0.17 9.64 -3.47
N TYR A 235 0.24 8.94 -4.60
CA TYR A 235 -0.86 8.89 -5.57
C TYR A 235 -2.12 8.26 -4.97
N LEU A 236 -2.01 7.06 -4.41
CA LEU A 236 -3.16 6.35 -3.84
C LEU A 236 -3.81 7.15 -2.69
N VAL A 237 -2.99 7.64 -1.76
CA VAL A 237 -3.47 8.40 -0.60
C VAL A 237 -4.02 9.76 -1.03
N GLY A 238 -3.26 10.53 -1.81
CA GLY A 238 -3.64 11.88 -2.25
C GLY A 238 -4.93 11.88 -3.06
N SER A 239 -5.04 11.00 -4.06
CA SER A 239 -6.27 10.84 -4.84
C SER A 239 -7.43 10.35 -3.99
N GLY A 240 -7.20 9.40 -3.07
CA GLY A 240 -8.23 8.94 -2.14
C GLY A 240 -8.75 10.04 -1.21
N MET A 241 -7.85 10.87 -0.67
CA MET A 241 -8.22 12.03 0.15
C MET A 241 -9.05 13.04 -0.64
N GLU A 242 -8.65 13.38 -1.87
CA GLU A 242 -9.41 14.27 -2.74
C GLU A 242 -10.80 13.71 -3.06
N GLU A 243 -10.90 12.41 -3.40
CA GLU A 243 -12.17 11.71 -3.66
C GLU A 243 -13.11 11.73 -2.43
N GLN A 244 -12.56 11.74 -1.21
CA GLN A 244 -13.32 11.78 0.04
C GLN A 244 -13.53 13.21 0.59
N GLY A 245 -13.08 14.25 -0.12
CA GLY A 245 -13.26 15.66 0.28
C GLY A 245 -12.23 16.18 1.29
N VAL A 246 -11.18 15.43 1.59
CA VAL A 246 -10.01 15.88 2.38
C VAL A 246 -9.01 16.59 1.45
N THR A 247 -9.51 17.58 0.71
CA THR A 247 -8.84 18.13 -0.46
C THR A 247 -7.53 18.85 -0.14
N ASP A 248 -7.45 19.57 0.99
CA ASP A 248 -6.25 20.33 1.34
C ASP A 248 -5.02 19.41 1.55
N LEU A 249 -5.20 18.31 2.28
CA LEU A 249 -4.13 17.34 2.51
C LEU A 249 -3.82 16.54 1.24
N GLY A 250 -4.85 16.12 0.50
CA GLY A 250 -4.68 15.42 -0.77
C GLY A 250 -3.91 16.24 -1.81
N THR A 251 -4.27 17.53 -1.95
CA THR A 251 -3.58 18.48 -2.83
C THR A 251 -2.15 18.70 -2.40
N ARG A 252 -1.89 18.84 -1.09
CA ARG A 252 -0.51 18.95 -0.57
C ARG A 252 0.34 17.75 -0.96
N ILE A 253 -0.16 16.53 -0.77
CA ILE A 253 0.56 15.30 -1.13
C ILE A 253 0.88 15.27 -2.63
N ARG A 254 -0.10 15.63 -3.48
CA ARG A 254 0.10 15.73 -4.93
C ARG A 254 1.19 16.75 -5.29
N ASP A 255 1.09 17.96 -4.75
CA ASP A 255 1.98 19.07 -5.09
C ASP A 255 3.41 18.83 -4.60
N ASP A 256 3.58 18.28 -3.38
CA ASP A 256 4.89 17.88 -2.84
C ASP A 256 5.52 16.80 -3.72
N THR A 257 4.74 15.80 -4.13
CA THR A 257 5.22 14.69 -4.97
C THR A 257 5.58 15.17 -6.38
N ALA A 258 4.77 16.04 -6.99
CA ALA A 258 5.09 16.64 -8.28
C ALA A 258 6.40 17.44 -8.20
N ARG A 259 6.58 18.24 -7.15
CA ARG A 259 7.79 19.01 -6.91
C ARG A 259 9.04 18.13 -6.74
N LEU A 260 8.92 16.98 -6.07
CA LEU A 260 10.01 16.00 -5.98
C LEU A 260 10.45 15.53 -7.37
N MET A 261 9.49 15.20 -8.25
CA MET A 261 9.79 14.72 -9.61
C MET A 261 10.38 15.82 -10.50
N GLU A 262 9.88 17.05 -10.40
CA GLU A 262 10.40 18.20 -11.16
C GLU A 262 11.85 18.51 -10.81
N LEU A 263 12.20 18.43 -9.52
CA LEU A 263 13.54 18.76 -9.03
C LEU A 263 14.54 17.63 -9.26
N ASN A 264 14.10 16.36 -9.17
CA ASN A 264 15.00 15.22 -9.01
C ASN A 264 14.77 14.09 -10.03
N GLY A 265 13.91 14.28 -11.03
CA GLY A 265 13.58 13.24 -12.02
C GLY A 265 12.66 12.15 -11.43
N PHE A 266 12.53 11.02 -12.13
CA PHE A 266 11.58 9.95 -11.80
C PHE A 266 12.24 8.79 -11.05
N ALA A 267 12.73 9.05 -9.83
CA ALA A 267 13.34 8.03 -8.97
C ALA A 267 12.29 7.11 -8.31
N GLU A 268 12.75 6.04 -7.68
CA GLU A 268 11.90 5.06 -6.99
C GLU A 268 11.24 5.66 -5.74
N TYR A 269 12.02 6.40 -4.94
CA TYR A 269 11.57 7.14 -3.76
C TYR A 269 12.49 8.33 -3.48
N TYR A 270 12.06 9.22 -2.58
CA TYR A 270 12.78 10.45 -2.24
C TYR A 270 12.83 10.66 -0.73
N SER A 271 13.88 11.31 -0.24
CA SER A 271 13.92 11.80 1.14
C SER A 271 12.82 12.83 1.36
N PRO A 272 11.97 12.67 2.40
CA PRO A 272 10.88 13.62 2.67
C PRO A 272 11.38 14.92 3.30
N LEU A 273 12.66 15.00 3.66
CA LEU A 273 13.27 16.16 4.34
C LEU A 273 13.85 17.16 3.33
N ASP A 274 14.60 16.66 2.35
CA ASP A 274 15.36 17.47 1.40
C ASP A 274 15.07 17.15 -0.07
N GLY A 275 14.34 16.08 -0.35
CA GLY A 275 13.98 15.64 -1.69
C GLY A 275 15.04 14.82 -2.40
N THR A 276 16.13 14.44 -1.73
CA THR A 276 17.20 13.63 -2.34
C THR A 276 16.61 12.33 -2.92
N PRO A 277 16.81 12.03 -4.23
CA PRO A 277 16.29 10.81 -4.84
C PRO A 277 17.11 9.59 -4.41
N ALA A 278 16.46 8.43 -4.31
CA ALA A 278 17.10 7.15 -3.99
C ALA A 278 16.39 5.97 -4.67
N GLY A 279 17.05 4.80 -4.64
CA GLY A 279 16.61 3.60 -5.35
C GLY A 279 16.88 3.68 -6.86
N GLY A 280 16.00 3.11 -7.67
CA GLY A 280 16.11 3.17 -9.14
C GLY A 280 15.90 4.58 -9.70
N GLU A 281 16.78 5.04 -10.59
CA GLU A 281 16.79 6.42 -11.11
C GLU A 281 15.72 6.74 -12.18
N THR A 282 15.25 5.71 -12.90
CA THR A 282 14.26 5.84 -13.99
C THR A 282 13.08 4.89 -13.76
N PHE A 283 12.35 5.14 -12.68
CA PHE A 283 11.38 4.22 -12.14
C PHE A 283 10.01 4.36 -12.81
N THR A 284 9.52 3.25 -13.39
CA THR A 284 8.35 3.26 -14.28
C THR A 284 7.07 3.72 -13.60
N TRP A 285 6.80 3.29 -12.36
CA TRP A 285 5.57 3.73 -11.69
C TRP A 285 5.60 5.20 -11.29
N THR A 286 6.79 5.80 -11.15
CA THR A 286 6.92 7.22 -10.78
C THR A 286 6.54 8.07 -11.98
N ALA A 287 6.99 7.68 -13.18
CA ALA A 287 6.53 8.26 -14.43
C ALA A 287 5.02 8.04 -14.66
N ALA A 288 4.49 6.86 -14.30
CA ALA A 288 3.05 6.58 -14.42
C ALA A 288 2.20 7.47 -13.50
N VAL A 289 2.63 7.71 -12.26
CA VAL A 289 1.96 8.62 -11.31
C VAL A 289 1.88 10.03 -11.88
N TRP A 290 2.98 10.54 -12.42
CA TRP A 290 3.00 11.85 -13.08
C TRP A 290 1.98 11.94 -14.21
N LEU A 291 1.94 10.93 -15.09
CA LEU A 291 0.99 10.86 -16.20
C LEU A 291 -0.47 10.73 -15.72
N GLY A 292 -0.70 9.98 -14.63
CA GLY A 292 -2.00 9.84 -13.99
C GLY A 292 -2.58 11.17 -13.57
N TRP A 293 -1.89 11.90 -12.70
CA TRP A 293 -2.36 13.23 -12.25
C TRP A 293 -2.42 14.27 -13.36
N ALA A 294 -1.51 14.23 -14.34
CA ALA A 294 -1.60 15.11 -15.51
C ALA A 294 -2.87 14.84 -16.35
N GLY A 295 -3.31 13.58 -16.41
CA GLY A 295 -4.57 13.16 -17.04
C GLY A 295 -5.80 13.69 -16.31
N ASP A 296 -5.84 13.59 -14.99
CA ASP A 296 -6.98 14.02 -14.15
C ASP A 296 -7.29 15.51 -14.33
N ASN A 297 -6.25 16.34 -14.40
CA ASN A 297 -6.37 17.78 -14.66
C ASN A 297 -7.03 18.09 -16.01
N ARG A 298 -6.86 17.22 -17.02
CA ARG A 298 -7.47 17.39 -18.34
C ARG A 298 -8.96 17.10 -18.33
N GLU A 299 -9.40 16.08 -17.60
CA GLU A 299 -10.82 15.74 -17.48
C GLU A 299 -11.59 16.82 -16.70
N ASN A 300 -11.00 17.34 -15.62
CA ASN A 300 -11.58 18.46 -14.85
C ASN A 300 -11.70 19.74 -15.70
N GLN A 301 -10.69 20.08 -16.50
CA GLN A 301 -10.73 21.24 -17.41
C GLN A 301 -11.76 21.08 -18.55
N LEU A 302 -11.96 19.86 -19.07
CA LEU A 302 -12.96 19.58 -20.11
C LEU A 302 -14.39 19.58 -19.54
N GLY A 303 -14.59 19.11 -18.31
CA GLY A 303 -15.87 19.19 -17.59
C GLY A 303 -16.32 20.64 -17.34
N ASP A 304 -15.40 21.51 -16.93
CA ASP A 304 -15.66 22.93 -16.73
C ASP A 304 -15.91 23.71 -18.04
N ALA A 305 -15.29 23.30 -19.14
CA ALA A 305 -15.51 23.90 -20.46
C ALA A 305 -16.90 23.54 -21.04
N GLY A 306 -17.43 22.34 -20.72
CA GLY A 306 -18.76 21.90 -21.11
C GLY A 306 -19.90 22.66 -20.42
N CYS A 307 -19.66 23.20 -19.21
CA CYS A 307 -20.65 23.96 -18.45
C CYS A 307 -20.74 25.44 -18.85
N ARG A 308 -19.86 25.95 -19.72
CA ARG A 308 -19.84 27.36 -20.17
C ARG A 308 -20.50 27.62 -21.53
N GLN A 309 -21.16 26.62 -22.14
CA GLN A 309 -21.95 26.80 -23.36
C GLN A 309 -23.43 26.49 -23.15
N SER A 310 -24.08 27.24 -22.26
CA SER A 310 -25.53 27.43 -22.27
C SER A 310 -25.89 28.64 -21.43
N ASN A 311 -25.81 29.82 -22.04
CA ASN A 311 -26.57 31.03 -21.69
C ASN A 311 -26.71 31.88 -22.95
#